data_AF-A0A9W6KRY9-F1
#
_entry.id   AF-A0A9W6KRY9-F1
#
_cell.length_a   1.000
_cell.length_b   1.000
_cell.length_c   1.000
_cell.angle_alpha   90.00
_cell.angle_beta   90.00
_cell.angle_gamma   90.00
#
_symmetry.space_group_name_H-M   'P 1'
#
loop_
_entity.id
_entity.type
_entity.pdbx_description
1 polymer ?
#
loop_
_entity_poly.entity_id
_entity_poly.type
_entity_poly.pdbx_seq_one_letter_code
_entity_poly.pdbx_strand_id
1 'polypeptide(L)'
;MTVEHVVEVHERRERIVPPAQHQTSLPSEDVLHSANSGVVVERIGQVRAELREEAWAFARELAERINTKLAGEASMFVYEETFGTKDRLHFLLHLTSLDAYYPLVSLDDEALTGQGPAAWNRLFEAGSVTETVMLPQFWGMYGTKVDGKLEKQSTVHRSAGPVALPPARQQTALPDEQILHSGNAGIVMHRTGQIIYDFRSEARAFGREVAESINKNLPGECTVFVYEEGFGTADRLHWLIHLKDLTTYMRLLKLHVSDEEVRDIYFRERIAPEKGGGTWARYFVEGSMVDVALTPLR
;
A
#
# COMPACT_ATOMS: atom_id res chain seq x y z
N MET A 1 23.86 18.83 13.76
CA MET A 1 23.10 17.91 14.61
C MET A 1 23.96 16.67 14.79
N THR A 2 24.29 16.27 16.02
CA THR A 2 25.15 15.10 16.27
C THR A 2 24.38 13.80 15.98
N VAL A 3 25.09 12.71 15.65
CA VAL A 3 24.48 11.40 15.34
C VAL A 3 23.63 10.89 16.52
N GLU A 4 24.10 11.08 17.75
CA GLU A 4 23.37 10.71 18.97
C GLU A 4 22.02 11.42 19.09
N HIS A 5 21.94 12.70 18.73
CA HIS A 5 20.68 13.45 18.79
C HIS A 5 19.69 13.01 17.69
N VAL A 6 20.18 12.54 16.54
CA VAL A 6 19.33 11.98 15.48
C VAL A 6 18.70 10.66 15.95
N VAL A 7 19.48 9.80 16.60
CA VAL A 7 19.02 8.51 17.14
C VAL A 7 17.98 8.72 18.23
N GLU A 8 18.25 9.61 19.19
CA GLU A 8 17.33 9.90 20.31
C GLU A 8 15.97 10.44 19.84
N VAL A 9 15.98 11.33 18.83
CA VAL A 9 14.75 11.86 18.24
C VAL A 9 13.97 10.77 17.50
N HIS A 10 14.68 9.86 16.82
CA HIS A 10 14.05 8.77 16.08
C HIS A 10 13.40 7.74 17.02
N GLU A 11 14.10 7.28 18.04
CA GLU A 11 13.56 6.36 19.06
C GLU A 11 12.34 6.96 19.76
N ARG A 12 12.36 8.27 20.05
CA ARG A 12 11.21 8.96 20.63
C ARG A 12 10.00 8.95 19.70
N ARG A 13 10.21 9.08 18.38
CA ARG A 13 9.12 9.06 17.39
C ARG A 13 8.52 7.67 17.24
N GLU A 14 9.35 6.63 17.19
CA GLU A 14 8.88 5.24 17.12
C GLU A 14 8.07 4.87 18.37
N ARG A 15 8.41 5.41 19.54
CA ARG A 15 7.58 5.24 20.74
C ARG A 15 6.21 5.92 20.64
N ILE A 16 6.10 6.99 19.86
CA ILE A 16 4.82 7.70 19.65
C ILE A 16 4.03 7.01 18.55
N VAL A 17 4.65 6.63 17.43
CA VAL A 17 4.00 5.94 16.32
C VAL A 17 4.83 4.71 15.99
N PRO A 18 4.59 3.58 16.68
CA PRO A 18 5.37 2.37 16.44
C PRO A 18 4.99 1.76 15.08
N PRO A 19 5.96 1.19 14.34
CA PRO A 19 5.67 0.42 13.12
C PRO A 19 4.70 -0.72 13.37
N ALA A 20 3.88 -1.09 12.39
CA ALA A 20 2.80 -2.07 12.56
C ALA A 20 3.26 -3.48 13.03
N GLN A 21 4.56 -3.81 12.90
CA GLN A 21 5.14 -5.04 13.45
C GLN A 21 4.81 -5.27 14.93
N HIS A 22 4.60 -4.22 15.73
CA HIS A 22 4.21 -4.37 17.14
C HIS A 22 2.83 -5.03 17.35
N GLN A 23 2.01 -5.13 16.31
CA GLN A 23 0.68 -5.73 16.35
C GLN A 23 0.70 -7.26 16.26
N THR A 24 1.88 -7.85 16.04
CA THR A 24 2.05 -9.30 15.93
C THR A 24 3.13 -9.83 16.84
N SER A 25 2.93 -11.03 17.37
CA SER A 25 3.98 -11.77 18.09
C SER A 25 4.98 -12.48 17.17
N LEU A 26 4.68 -12.59 15.87
CA LEU A 26 5.54 -13.27 14.91
C LEU A 26 6.80 -12.44 14.58
N PRO A 27 7.93 -13.10 14.28
CA PRO A 27 9.10 -12.46 13.67
C PRO A 27 8.77 -11.79 12.34
N SER A 28 9.51 -10.73 11.98
CA SER A 28 9.26 -9.97 10.73
C SER A 28 9.36 -10.81 9.46
N GLU A 29 10.22 -11.83 9.45
CA GLU A 29 10.45 -12.77 8.35
C GLU A 29 9.29 -13.74 8.13
N ASP A 30 8.45 -13.95 9.14
CA ASP A 30 7.30 -14.86 9.10
C ASP A 30 5.99 -14.15 8.73
N VAL A 31 6.06 -12.84 8.45
CA VAL A 31 4.90 -11.98 8.22
C VAL A 31 4.88 -11.45 6.79
N LEU A 32 3.69 -11.47 6.19
CA LEU A 32 3.45 -10.85 4.89
C LEU A 32 3.19 -9.35 5.05
N HIS A 33 3.69 -8.59 4.10
CA HIS A 33 3.59 -7.14 4.04
C HIS A 33 3.51 -6.67 2.59
N SER A 34 3.35 -5.36 2.39
CA SER A 34 3.11 -4.76 1.08
C SER A 34 4.19 -5.14 0.05
N ALA A 35 5.45 -5.24 0.46
CA ALA A 35 6.53 -5.63 -0.45
C ALA A 35 6.54 -7.13 -0.82
N ASN A 36 6.29 -8.07 0.09
CA ASN A 36 6.50 -9.51 -0.17
C ASN A 36 5.21 -10.29 -0.52
N SER A 37 4.03 -9.68 -0.35
CA SER A 37 2.74 -10.30 -0.68
C SER A 37 2.44 -10.29 -2.18
N GLY A 38 1.64 -11.26 -2.62
CA GLY A 38 1.14 -11.37 -3.98
C GLY A 38 -0.16 -10.58 -4.19
N VAL A 39 -0.92 -10.33 -3.12
CA VAL A 39 -2.15 -9.54 -3.11
C VAL A 39 -2.25 -8.76 -1.80
N VAL A 40 -2.72 -7.52 -1.87
CA VAL A 40 -3.15 -6.77 -0.68
C VAL A 40 -4.66 -6.56 -0.77
N VAL A 41 -5.40 -6.91 0.28
CA VAL A 41 -6.81 -6.53 0.42
C VAL A 41 -6.86 -5.44 1.49
N GLU A 42 -7.30 -4.25 1.10
CA GLU A 42 -7.60 -3.18 2.04
C GLU A 42 -9.08 -3.25 2.40
N ARG A 43 -9.37 -3.53 3.67
CA ARG A 43 -10.72 -3.43 4.23
C ARG A 43 -10.80 -2.14 5.04
N ILE A 44 -11.74 -1.26 4.73
CA ILE A 44 -11.95 0.02 5.41
C ILE A 44 -13.29 -0.03 6.13
N GLY A 45 -13.38 0.52 7.33
CA GLY A 45 -14.65 0.65 8.06
C GLY A 45 -14.71 1.90 8.93
N GLN A 46 -15.86 2.56 8.97
CA GLN A 46 -16.12 3.67 9.89
C GLN A 46 -16.61 3.10 11.21
N VAL A 47 -15.82 3.24 12.27
CA VAL A 47 -16.18 2.80 13.62
C VAL A 47 -17.24 3.73 14.20
N ARG A 48 -18.20 3.15 14.91
CA ARG A 48 -19.18 3.90 15.71
C ARG A 48 -18.49 4.53 16.91
N ALA A 49 -18.66 5.83 17.11
CA ALA A 49 -17.92 6.58 18.11
C ALA A 49 -18.05 6.01 19.54
N GLU A 50 -19.23 5.48 19.89
CA GLU A 50 -19.52 4.87 21.19
C GLU A 50 -18.88 3.50 21.40
N LEU A 51 -18.39 2.86 20.34
CA LEU A 51 -17.74 1.54 20.37
C LEU A 51 -16.24 1.60 20.05
N ARG A 52 -15.61 2.78 20.05
CA ARG A 52 -14.21 2.97 19.64
C ARG A 52 -13.23 2.01 20.32
N GLU A 53 -13.20 2.00 21.66
CA GLU A 53 -12.26 1.18 22.43
C GLU A 53 -12.47 -0.32 22.16
N GLU A 54 -13.73 -0.72 22.01
CA GLU A 54 -14.10 -2.10 21.70
C GLU A 54 -13.66 -2.49 20.29
N ALA A 55 -13.86 -1.61 19.31
CA ALA A 55 -13.44 -1.84 17.93
C ALA A 55 -11.92 -1.93 17.81
N TRP A 56 -11.18 -1.10 18.54
CA TRP A 56 -9.71 -1.16 18.57
C TRP A 56 -9.19 -2.44 19.20
N ALA A 57 -9.74 -2.84 20.34
CA ALA A 57 -9.39 -4.11 20.98
C ALA A 57 -9.67 -5.30 20.06
N PHE A 58 -10.85 -5.32 19.44
CA PHE A 58 -11.23 -6.34 18.47
C PHE A 58 -10.26 -6.37 17.28
N ALA A 59 -9.94 -5.22 16.70
CA ALA A 59 -9.08 -5.14 15.52
C ALA A 59 -7.67 -5.67 15.79
N ARG A 60 -7.10 -5.38 16.97
CA ARG A 60 -5.80 -5.92 17.39
C ARG A 60 -5.85 -7.44 17.57
N GLU A 61 -6.88 -7.94 18.25
CA GLU A 61 -7.06 -9.39 18.46
C GLU A 61 -7.22 -10.13 17.12
N LEU A 62 -8.01 -9.57 16.19
CA LEU A 62 -8.19 -10.13 14.86
C LEU A 62 -6.87 -10.18 14.08
N ALA A 63 -6.08 -9.10 14.11
CA ALA A 63 -4.80 -9.04 13.43
C ALA A 63 -3.81 -10.09 13.96
N GLU A 64 -3.62 -10.16 15.28
CA GLU A 64 -2.76 -11.18 15.91
C GLU A 64 -3.24 -12.60 15.61
N ARG A 65 -4.55 -12.84 15.65
CA ARG A 65 -5.12 -14.15 15.34
C ARG A 65 -4.86 -14.54 13.88
N ILE A 66 -5.09 -13.65 12.91
CA ILE A 66 -4.82 -13.93 11.50
C ILE A 66 -3.34 -14.20 11.29
N ASN A 67 -2.48 -13.30 11.82
CA ASN A 67 -1.03 -13.43 11.69
C ASN A 67 -0.54 -14.79 12.21
N THR A 68 -0.99 -15.20 13.40
CA THR A 68 -0.55 -16.46 14.02
C THR A 68 -1.19 -17.71 13.43
N LYS A 69 -2.48 -17.67 13.06
CA LYS A 69 -3.21 -18.84 12.54
C LYS A 69 -2.93 -19.14 11.08
N LEU A 70 -2.63 -18.10 10.29
CA LEU A 70 -2.39 -18.19 8.86
C LEU A 70 -0.96 -17.79 8.49
N ALA A 71 -0.01 -17.99 9.41
CA ALA A 71 1.41 -17.66 9.21
C ALA A 71 1.94 -18.27 7.90
N GLY A 72 2.62 -17.45 7.10
CA GLY A 72 3.10 -17.82 5.76
C GLY A 72 2.06 -17.79 4.63
N GLU A 73 0.76 -17.67 4.94
CA GLU A 73 -0.32 -17.58 3.94
C GLU A 73 -0.99 -16.20 3.92
N ALA A 74 -1.23 -15.64 5.10
CA ALA A 74 -1.87 -14.34 5.28
C ALA A 74 -1.27 -13.57 6.46
N SER A 75 -1.28 -12.24 6.38
CA SER A 75 -0.99 -11.37 7.51
C SER A 75 -1.83 -10.11 7.47
N MET A 76 -2.18 -9.56 8.62
CA MET A 76 -2.99 -8.36 8.76
C MET A 76 -2.27 -7.34 9.62
N PHE A 77 -2.28 -6.09 9.14
CA PHE A 77 -1.93 -4.91 9.92
C PHE A 77 -3.09 -3.93 9.92
N VAL A 78 -3.34 -3.30 11.05
CA VAL A 78 -4.45 -2.34 11.23
C VAL A 78 -3.89 -0.93 11.35
N TYR A 79 -4.52 0.00 10.66
CA TYR A 79 -4.16 1.41 10.69
C TYR A 79 -5.40 2.26 10.96
N GLU A 80 -5.16 3.48 11.44
CA GLU A 80 -6.16 4.53 11.51
C GLU A 80 -5.78 5.69 10.59
N GLU A 81 -6.77 6.41 10.05
CA GLU A 81 -6.52 7.65 9.33
C GLU A 81 -5.98 8.72 10.31
N THR A 82 -4.69 9.03 10.20
CA THR A 82 -4.03 10.09 10.99
C THR A 82 -4.58 11.46 10.62
N PHE A 83 -4.68 11.68 9.30
CA PHE A 83 -5.21 12.89 8.67
C PHE A 83 -6.27 12.46 7.66
N GLY A 84 -7.52 12.78 7.98
CA GLY A 84 -8.69 12.32 7.23
C GLY A 84 -9.90 12.21 8.15
N THR A 85 -10.63 11.10 8.02
CA THR A 85 -11.83 10.75 8.77
C THR A 85 -11.46 10.10 10.09
N LYS A 86 -11.83 10.71 11.21
CA LYS A 86 -11.65 10.10 12.53
C LYS A 86 -12.44 8.80 12.65
N ASP A 87 -11.92 7.88 13.45
CA ASP A 87 -12.53 6.58 13.74
C ASP A 87 -12.69 5.70 12.50
N ARG A 88 -11.87 5.92 11.47
CA ARG A 88 -11.82 5.06 10.30
C ARG A 88 -10.61 4.14 10.37
N LEU A 89 -10.90 2.84 10.38
CA LEU A 89 -9.88 1.79 10.43
C LEU A 89 -9.64 1.24 9.03
N HIS A 90 -8.36 0.98 8.74
CA HIS A 90 -7.88 0.33 7.53
C HIS A 90 -7.18 -0.97 7.94
N PHE A 91 -7.71 -2.10 7.49
CA PHE A 91 -7.12 -3.41 7.67
C PHE A 91 -6.41 -3.76 6.37
N LEU A 92 -5.08 -3.76 6.38
CA LEU A 92 -4.27 -4.21 5.25
C LEU A 92 -4.00 -5.70 5.41
N LEU A 93 -4.77 -6.52 4.71
CA LEU A 93 -4.54 -7.96 4.61
C LEU A 93 -3.57 -8.25 3.47
N HIS A 94 -2.50 -8.96 3.77
CA HIS A 94 -1.45 -9.33 2.84
C HIS A 94 -1.55 -10.83 2.61
N LEU A 95 -1.73 -11.24 1.37
CA LEU A 95 -1.95 -12.63 0.99
C LEU A 95 -0.86 -13.08 0.01
N THR A 96 -0.48 -14.35 0.07
CA THR A 96 0.43 -14.94 -0.93
C THR A 96 -0.21 -14.97 -2.32
N SER A 97 -1.53 -15.17 -2.39
CA SER A 97 -2.33 -15.19 -3.63
C SER A 97 -3.81 -14.93 -3.31
N LEU A 98 -4.67 -14.87 -4.34
CA LEU A 98 -6.12 -14.83 -4.14
C LEU A 98 -6.67 -16.12 -3.50
N ASP A 99 -6.01 -17.27 -3.69
CA ASP A 99 -6.46 -18.54 -3.08
C ASP A 99 -6.29 -18.53 -1.56
N ALA A 100 -5.32 -17.77 -1.04
CA ALA A 100 -5.15 -17.57 0.40
C ALA A 100 -6.31 -16.77 1.04
N TYR A 101 -7.28 -16.28 0.25
CA TYR A 101 -8.53 -15.71 0.77
C TYR A 101 -9.49 -16.79 1.30
N TYR A 102 -9.47 -18.03 0.79
CA TYR A 102 -10.40 -19.08 1.25
C TYR A 102 -10.17 -19.51 2.71
N PRO A 103 -8.92 -19.72 3.18
CA PRO A 103 -8.65 -19.95 4.60
C PRO A 103 -9.09 -18.80 5.50
N LEU A 104 -8.96 -17.55 5.03
CA LEU A 104 -9.39 -16.36 5.77
C LEU A 104 -10.91 -16.37 6.01
N VAL A 105 -11.70 -16.63 4.96
CA VAL A 105 -13.17 -16.71 5.08
C VAL A 105 -13.59 -17.85 6.01
N SER A 106 -12.90 -19.00 5.91
CA SER A 106 -13.14 -20.14 6.80
C SER A 106 -12.82 -19.79 8.26
N LEU A 107 -11.78 -18.99 8.51
CA LEU A 107 -11.40 -18.53 9.85
C LEU A 107 -12.43 -17.56 10.43
N ASP A 108 -13.05 -16.72 9.60
CA ASP A 108 -14.17 -15.83 9.97
C ASP A 108 -15.43 -16.64 10.33
N ASP A 109 -15.71 -17.73 9.62
CA ASP A 109 -16.80 -18.66 9.96
C ASP A 109 -16.52 -19.41 11.29
N GLU A 110 -15.25 -19.64 11.61
CA GLU A 110 -14.78 -20.18 12.90
C GLU A 110 -14.55 -19.10 13.96
N ALA A 111 -14.82 -17.82 13.69
CA ALA A 111 -14.49 -16.74 14.60
C ALA A 111 -15.46 -16.62 15.78
N LEU A 112 -14.97 -17.07 16.94
CA LEU A 112 -15.44 -16.76 18.31
C LEU A 112 -16.88 -17.20 18.58
N THR A 113 -17.05 -18.35 19.24
CA THR A 113 -18.32 -18.74 19.86
C THR A 113 -18.87 -17.59 20.74
N GLY A 114 -19.85 -16.84 20.22
CA GLY A 114 -20.44 -15.65 20.87
C GLY A 114 -20.15 -14.29 20.21
N GLN A 115 -19.27 -14.23 19.19
CA GLN A 115 -18.93 -13.00 18.45
C GLN A 115 -18.85 -13.23 16.92
N GLY A 116 -19.88 -13.86 16.32
CA GLY A 116 -19.94 -14.06 14.87
C GLY A 116 -20.03 -12.75 14.06
N PRO A 117 -20.33 -12.79 12.75
CA PRO A 117 -20.38 -11.61 11.86
C PRO A 117 -21.22 -10.44 12.38
N ALA A 118 -22.24 -10.70 13.22
CA ALA A 118 -23.03 -9.68 13.90
C ALA A 118 -22.23 -8.83 14.91
N ALA A 119 -21.23 -9.41 15.57
CA ALA A 119 -20.34 -8.72 16.51
C ALA A 119 -19.27 -7.89 15.78
N TRP A 120 -18.81 -8.31 14.60
CA TRP A 120 -18.01 -7.45 13.72
C TRP A 120 -18.85 -6.28 13.19
N ASN A 121 -19.99 -6.57 12.56
CA ASN A 121 -20.81 -5.58 11.88
C ASN A 121 -21.36 -4.50 12.82
N ARG A 122 -21.56 -4.79 14.11
CA ARG A 122 -22.04 -3.77 15.08
C ARG A 122 -21.00 -2.70 15.41
N LEU A 123 -19.70 -2.99 15.25
CA LEU A 123 -18.62 -2.05 15.57
C LEU A 123 -18.56 -0.89 14.58
N PHE A 124 -19.10 -1.09 13.38
CA PHE A 124 -19.03 -0.16 12.28
C PHE A 124 -20.39 0.45 11.94
N GLU A 125 -20.36 1.63 11.33
CA GLU A 125 -21.54 2.24 10.73
C GLU A 125 -22.06 1.32 9.62
N ALA A 126 -23.39 1.14 9.55
CA ALA A 126 -23.99 0.20 8.61
C ALA A 126 -23.65 0.59 7.16
N GLY A 127 -23.12 -0.38 6.39
CA GLY A 127 -22.71 -0.16 5.00
C GLY A 127 -21.39 0.61 4.83
N SER A 128 -20.68 0.92 5.91
CA SER A 128 -19.38 1.62 5.83
C SER A 128 -18.19 0.69 5.54
N VAL A 129 -18.36 -0.62 5.70
CA VAL A 129 -17.29 -1.59 5.46
C VAL A 129 -17.14 -1.84 3.96
N THR A 130 -15.97 -1.53 3.40
CA THR A 130 -15.64 -1.73 1.99
C THR A 130 -14.32 -2.46 1.85
N GLU A 131 -14.16 -3.22 0.78
CA GLU A 131 -12.91 -3.93 0.47
C GLU A 131 -12.41 -3.58 -0.92
N THR A 132 -11.10 -3.38 -1.04
CA THR A 132 -10.40 -3.15 -2.29
C THR A 132 -9.28 -4.16 -2.42
N VAL A 133 -9.29 -4.91 -3.52
CA VAL A 133 -8.21 -5.86 -3.86
C VAL A 133 -7.18 -5.14 -4.71
N MET A 134 -5.95 -5.06 -4.19
CA MET A 134 -4.80 -4.42 -4.82
C MET A 134 -3.81 -5.49 -5.29
N LEU A 135 -3.57 -5.52 -6.59
CA LEU A 135 -2.63 -6.43 -7.23
C LEU A 135 -1.31 -5.71 -7.54
N PRO A 136 -0.14 -6.24 -7.15
CA PRO A 136 1.14 -5.59 -7.44
C PRO A 136 1.32 -5.35 -8.94
N GLN A 137 1.57 -4.11 -9.32
CA GLN A 137 1.78 -3.77 -10.73
C GLN A 137 3.14 -4.34 -11.19
N PHE A 138 3.18 -4.86 -12.41
CA PHE A 138 4.43 -5.21 -13.09
C PHE A 138 4.42 -4.78 -14.57
N TRP A 139 5.61 -4.64 -15.15
CA TRP A 139 5.77 -4.28 -16.56
C TRP A 139 5.13 -5.31 -17.49
N GLY A 140 4.17 -4.88 -18.31
CA GLY A 140 3.36 -5.74 -19.19
C GLY A 140 1.96 -6.03 -18.67
N MET A 141 1.70 -5.83 -17.37
CA MET A 141 0.35 -5.95 -16.79
C MET A 141 -0.60 -4.96 -17.48
N TYR A 142 -1.75 -5.48 -17.93
CA TYR A 142 -2.81 -4.73 -18.64
C TYR A 142 -2.32 -3.83 -19.78
N GLY A 143 -1.24 -4.24 -20.48
CA GLY A 143 -0.69 -3.49 -21.61
C GLY A 143 0.06 -2.22 -21.20
N THR A 144 0.66 -2.18 -20.01
CA THR A 144 1.58 -1.11 -19.59
C THR A 144 2.65 -0.90 -20.67
N LYS A 145 2.79 0.34 -21.19
CA LYS A 145 3.68 0.64 -22.31
C LYS A 145 5.14 0.39 -21.91
N VAL A 146 5.82 -0.45 -22.68
CA VAL A 146 7.24 -0.81 -22.49
C VAL A 146 7.94 -0.90 -23.84
N ASP A 147 9.27 -0.83 -23.84
CA ASP A 147 10.15 -0.94 -25.01
C ASP A 147 10.27 -2.37 -25.59
N GLY A 148 9.40 -3.28 -25.16
CA GLY A 148 9.43 -4.71 -25.51
C GLY A 148 10.57 -5.51 -24.84
N LYS A 149 11.49 -4.87 -24.10
CA LYS A 149 12.55 -5.55 -23.33
C LYS A 149 12.15 -5.75 -21.89
N LEU A 150 11.54 -4.75 -21.25
CA LEU A 150 11.15 -4.81 -19.83
C LEU A 150 10.06 -5.88 -19.57
N GLU A 151 9.07 -6.02 -20.45
CA GLU A 151 8.06 -7.08 -20.35
C GLU A 151 8.69 -8.48 -20.35
N LYS A 152 9.64 -8.72 -21.25
CA LYS A 152 10.38 -10.00 -21.35
C LYS A 152 11.28 -10.28 -20.15
N GLN A 153 11.53 -9.28 -19.32
CA GLN A 153 12.26 -9.43 -18.07
C GLN A 153 11.37 -9.76 -16.88
N SER A 154 10.06 -9.50 -16.96
CA SER A 154 9.12 -9.87 -15.91
C SER A 154 9.13 -11.38 -15.68
N THR A 155 9.01 -11.77 -14.42
CA THR A 155 8.90 -13.18 -14.02
C THR A 155 7.68 -13.85 -14.66
N VAL A 156 6.56 -13.11 -14.76
CA VAL A 156 5.31 -13.57 -15.38
C VAL A 156 5.51 -13.98 -16.84
N HIS A 157 6.23 -13.15 -17.62
CA HIS A 157 6.50 -13.49 -19.02
C HIS A 157 7.44 -14.69 -19.18
N ARG A 158 8.30 -14.94 -18.19
CA ARG A 158 9.31 -16.01 -18.21
C ARG A 158 8.80 -17.34 -17.65
N SER A 159 7.74 -17.33 -16.85
CA SER A 159 7.18 -18.53 -16.23
C SER A 159 6.19 -19.26 -17.15
N ALA A 160 6.39 -20.56 -17.36
CA ALA A 160 5.45 -21.43 -18.10
C ALA A 160 4.36 -22.09 -17.22
N GLY A 161 4.31 -21.72 -15.93
CA GLY A 161 3.36 -22.28 -14.94
C GLY A 161 2.10 -21.43 -14.75
N PRO A 162 1.29 -21.71 -13.71
CA PRO A 162 0.16 -20.86 -13.32
C PRO A 162 0.64 -19.41 -13.15
N VAL A 163 -0.19 -18.45 -13.57
CA VAL A 163 0.13 -17.02 -13.45
C VAL A 163 0.20 -16.65 -11.97
N ALA A 164 1.42 -16.53 -11.43
CA ALA A 164 1.68 -15.96 -10.12
C ALA A 164 2.07 -14.50 -10.29
N LEU A 165 1.36 -13.60 -9.61
CA LEU A 165 1.72 -12.18 -9.62
C LEU A 165 3.04 -11.99 -8.86
N PRO A 166 4.01 -11.26 -9.44
CA PRO A 166 5.24 -10.96 -8.74
C PRO A 166 4.94 -10.03 -7.56
N PRO A 167 5.58 -10.25 -6.41
CA PRO A 167 5.41 -9.36 -5.26
C PRO A 167 5.97 -7.97 -5.58
N ALA A 168 5.45 -6.95 -4.90
CA ALA A 168 5.85 -5.56 -5.14
C ALA A 168 7.34 -5.29 -4.86
N ARG A 169 8.01 -6.16 -4.10
CA ARG A 169 9.46 -6.18 -3.90
C ARG A 169 10.25 -6.12 -5.20
N GLN A 170 9.73 -6.70 -6.28
CA GLN A 170 10.38 -6.70 -7.60
C GLN A 170 10.27 -5.35 -8.33
N GLN A 171 9.54 -4.38 -7.78
CA GLN A 171 9.42 -3.04 -8.35
C GLN A 171 10.60 -2.13 -8.01
N THR A 172 11.51 -2.56 -7.13
CA THR A 172 12.65 -1.76 -6.68
C THR A 172 13.94 -2.59 -6.64
N ALA A 173 15.06 -1.91 -6.90
CA ALA A 173 16.40 -2.48 -6.79
C ALA A 173 17.06 -2.22 -5.42
N LEU A 174 16.35 -1.57 -4.49
CA LEU A 174 16.87 -1.32 -3.14
C LEU A 174 17.19 -2.64 -2.42
N PRO A 175 18.23 -2.67 -1.57
CA PRO A 175 18.45 -3.72 -0.59
C PRO A 175 17.27 -3.84 0.39
N ASP A 176 17.04 -5.04 0.95
CA ASP A 176 15.89 -5.32 1.81
C ASP A 176 15.89 -4.44 3.07
N GLU A 177 17.06 -4.17 3.64
CA GLU A 177 17.24 -3.32 4.81
C GLU A 177 16.94 -1.83 4.55
N GLN A 178 16.79 -1.42 3.28
CA GLN A 178 16.45 -0.06 2.88
C GLN A 178 15.00 0.06 2.40
N ILE A 179 14.24 -1.04 2.39
CA ILE A 179 12.85 -1.07 1.95
C ILE A 179 11.91 -0.85 3.13
N LEU A 180 11.04 0.15 2.98
CA LEU A 180 9.90 0.33 3.86
C LEU A 180 8.66 -0.36 3.28
N HIS A 181 7.85 -0.93 4.17
CA HIS A 181 6.63 -1.67 3.86
C HIS A 181 5.63 -1.52 5.02
N SER A 182 4.43 -2.08 4.87
CA SER A 182 3.35 -1.96 5.86
C SER A 182 3.79 -2.32 7.28
N GLY A 183 4.48 -3.46 7.45
CA GLY A 183 5.01 -3.87 8.76
C GLY A 183 6.03 -2.93 9.44
N ASN A 184 6.94 -2.28 8.69
CA ASN A 184 8.07 -1.55 9.27
C ASN A 184 8.01 -0.01 9.10
N ALA A 185 7.04 0.52 8.34
CA ALA A 185 6.88 1.95 8.16
C ALA A 185 6.24 2.61 9.38
N GLY A 186 6.64 3.85 9.67
CA GLY A 186 5.95 4.67 10.68
C GLY A 186 4.63 5.23 10.16
N ILE A 187 4.51 5.45 8.85
CA ILE A 187 3.32 5.98 8.18
C ILE A 187 3.17 5.32 6.82
N VAL A 188 1.94 4.98 6.45
CA VAL A 188 1.59 4.59 5.09
C VAL A 188 0.69 5.67 4.50
N MET A 189 1.15 6.32 3.44
CA MET A 189 0.29 7.16 2.62
C MET A 189 -0.30 6.31 1.50
N HIS A 190 -1.63 6.29 1.40
CA HIS A 190 -2.35 5.65 0.31
C HIS A 190 -2.80 6.72 -0.67
N ARG A 191 -2.16 6.73 -1.85
CA ARG A 191 -2.58 7.54 -2.97
C ARG A 191 -3.40 6.70 -3.92
N THR A 192 -4.57 7.19 -4.33
CA THR A 192 -5.38 6.56 -5.38
C THR A 192 -5.58 7.52 -6.54
N GLY A 193 -5.58 7.01 -7.76
CA GLY A 193 -5.85 7.81 -8.97
C GLY A 193 -6.61 7.01 -10.03
N GLN A 194 -7.67 7.60 -10.57
CA GLN A 194 -8.46 6.99 -11.64
C GLN A 194 -7.87 7.39 -12.99
N ILE A 195 -7.45 6.41 -13.79
CA ILE A 195 -6.91 6.66 -15.12
C ILE A 195 -8.05 6.91 -16.12
N ILE A 196 -7.82 7.81 -17.07
CA ILE A 196 -8.60 7.93 -18.29
C ILE A 196 -8.20 6.81 -19.25
N TYR A 197 -9.16 6.01 -19.69
CA TYR A 197 -8.97 4.80 -20.50
C TYR A 197 -7.98 4.97 -21.67
N ASP A 198 -8.10 6.06 -22.42
CA ASP A 198 -7.27 6.35 -23.60
C ASP A 198 -5.77 6.52 -23.29
N PHE A 199 -5.43 6.75 -22.01
CA PHE A 199 -4.07 6.94 -21.53
C PHE A 199 -3.60 5.82 -20.59
N ARG A 200 -4.33 4.71 -20.50
CA ARG A 200 -4.07 3.61 -19.56
C ARG A 200 -2.65 3.06 -19.60
N SER A 201 -2.04 2.98 -20.79
CA SER A 201 -0.69 2.44 -20.95
C SER A 201 0.37 3.41 -20.44
N GLU A 202 0.19 4.70 -20.74
CA GLU A 202 1.07 5.80 -20.37
C GLU A 202 0.96 6.16 -18.90
N ALA A 203 -0.24 6.10 -18.33
CA ALA A 203 -0.50 6.37 -16.91
C ALA A 203 0.16 5.34 -15.99
N ARG A 204 0.05 4.04 -16.34
CA ARG A 204 0.73 2.95 -15.62
C ARG A 204 2.25 3.12 -15.66
N ALA A 205 2.79 3.44 -16.84
CA ALA A 205 4.22 3.70 -16.99
C ALA A 205 4.68 4.89 -16.14
N PHE A 206 3.93 6.00 -16.16
CA PHE A 206 4.20 7.17 -15.32
C PHE A 206 4.15 6.82 -13.82
N GLY A 207 3.13 6.08 -13.38
CA GLY A 207 2.99 5.68 -11.98
C GLY A 207 4.19 4.89 -11.47
N ARG A 208 4.75 4.02 -12.31
CA ARG A 208 5.96 3.24 -12.03
C ARG A 208 7.24 4.07 -12.04
N GLU A 209 7.40 4.93 -13.04
CA GLU A 209 8.55 5.84 -13.17
C GLU A 209 8.67 6.76 -11.93
N VAL A 210 7.53 7.28 -11.44
CA VAL A 210 7.47 8.07 -10.21
C VAL A 210 7.90 7.25 -8.98
N ALA A 211 7.37 6.04 -8.83
CA ALA A 211 7.72 5.17 -7.70
C ALA A 211 9.20 4.80 -7.69
N GLU A 212 9.76 4.42 -8.85
CA GLU A 212 11.17 4.09 -9.01
C GLU A 212 12.08 5.28 -8.72
N SER A 213 11.69 6.48 -9.16
CA SER A 213 12.43 7.72 -8.87
C SER A 213 12.44 8.06 -7.37
N ILE A 214 11.30 7.93 -6.68
CA ILE A 214 11.24 8.15 -5.22
C ILE A 214 12.10 7.13 -4.49
N ASN A 215 11.98 5.84 -4.83
CA ASN A 215 12.73 4.75 -4.21
C ASN A 215 14.25 4.94 -4.35
N LYS A 216 14.71 5.36 -5.54
CA LYS A 216 16.13 5.65 -5.80
C LYS A 216 16.65 6.81 -4.95
N ASN A 217 15.84 7.83 -4.72
CA ASN A 217 16.27 9.09 -4.10
C ASN A 217 16.11 9.12 -2.56
N LEU A 218 15.30 8.24 -1.98
CA LEU A 218 15.02 8.22 -0.54
C LEU A 218 15.20 6.81 0.09
N PRO A 219 16.34 6.12 -0.15
CA PRO A 219 16.58 4.79 0.39
C PRO A 219 16.52 4.77 1.92
N GLY A 220 15.82 3.79 2.50
CA GLY A 220 15.64 3.65 3.96
C GLY A 220 14.78 4.74 4.60
N GLU A 221 14.24 5.68 3.82
CA GLU A 221 13.37 6.74 4.32
C GLU A 221 11.97 6.70 3.71
N CYS A 222 11.86 6.41 2.42
CA CYS A 222 10.61 6.31 1.70
C CYS A 222 10.65 5.15 0.71
N THR A 223 9.60 4.33 0.67
CA THR A 223 9.43 3.30 -0.37
C THR A 223 8.02 3.30 -0.92
N VAL A 224 7.90 3.37 -2.24
CA VAL A 224 6.65 3.42 -2.98
C VAL A 224 6.47 2.12 -3.75
N PHE A 225 5.33 1.48 -3.55
CA PHE A 225 4.87 0.36 -4.35
C PHE A 225 3.57 0.73 -5.06
N VAL A 226 3.45 0.31 -6.32
CA VAL A 226 2.29 0.57 -7.17
C VAL A 226 1.46 -0.70 -7.32
N TYR A 227 0.16 -0.56 -7.14
CA TYR A 227 -0.83 -1.61 -7.29
C TYR A 227 -1.95 -1.15 -8.21
N GLU A 228 -2.68 -2.11 -8.77
CA GLU A 228 -3.88 -1.88 -9.55
C GLU A 228 -5.07 -2.60 -8.93
N GLU A 229 -6.23 -1.96 -8.95
CA GLU A 229 -7.47 -2.54 -8.40
C GLU A 229 -7.88 -3.78 -9.23
N GLY A 230 -7.98 -4.93 -8.56
CA GLY A 230 -8.31 -6.22 -9.20
C GLY A 230 -9.80 -6.40 -9.46
N PHE A 231 -10.66 -5.85 -8.60
CA PHE A 231 -12.12 -5.92 -8.71
C PHE A 231 -12.72 -4.55 -8.36
N GLY A 232 -13.70 -4.11 -9.14
CA GLY A 232 -14.37 -2.82 -8.95
C GLY A 232 -14.10 -1.86 -10.10
N THR A 233 -13.52 -0.70 -9.81
CA THR A 233 -13.26 0.34 -10.78
C THR A 233 -12.02 0.00 -11.61
N ALA A 234 -12.22 -0.31 -12.89
CA ALA A 234 -11.12 -0.55 -13.82
C ALA A 234 -10.19 0.66 -13.93
N ASP A 235 -8.93 0.39 -14.26
CA ASP A 235 -7.89 1.40 -14.49
C ASP A 235 -7.68 2.36 -13.28
N ARG A 236 -7.81 1.83 -12.06
CA ARG A 236 -7.49 2.55 -10.82
C ARG A 236 -6.15 2.11 -10.26
N LEU A 237 -5.24 3.07 -10.10
CA LEU A 237 -3.93 2.84 -9.51
C LEU A 237 -3.93 3.24 -8.03
N HIS A 238 -3.20 2.45 -7.25
CA HIS A 238 -2.91 2.72 -5.85
C HIS A 238 -1.39 2.80 -5.66
N TRP A 239 -0.91 3.84 -5.01
CA TRP A 239 0.45 3.92 -4.52
C TRP A 239 0.42 3.80 -3.00
N LEU A 240 1.05 2.75 -2.49
CA LEU A 240 1.37 2.64 -1.06
C LEU A 240 2.75 3.26 -0.86
N ILE A 241 2.76 4.47 -0.30
CA ILE A 241 3.94 5.29 -0.04
C ILE A 241 4.29 5.13 1.45
N HIS A 242 5.29 4.32 1.72
CA HIS A 242 5.74 3.98 3.07
C HIS A 242 6.79 4.99 3.50
N LEU A 243 6.48 5.76 4.55
CA LEU A 243 7.36 6.78 5.10
C LEU A 243 7.92 6.31 6.44
N LYS A 244 9.21 6.56 6.67
CA LYS A 244 9.85 6.29 7.96
C LYS A 244 9.17 7.04 9.09
N ASP A 245 8.88 8.32 8.88
CA ASP A 245 8.13 9.17 9.81
C ASP A 245 7.48 10.38 9.10
N LEU A 246 6.74 11.20 9.85
CA LEU A 246 6.06 12.41 9.35
C LEU A 246 7.04 13.41 8.71
N THR A 247 8.30 13.47 9.14
CA THR A 247 9.27 14.42 8.60
C THR A 247 9.79 14.01 7.24
N THR A 248 9.74 12.72 6.91
CA THR A 248 10.03 12.23 5.56
C THR A 248 9.06 12.81 4.53
N TYR A 249 7.79 13.08 4.88
CA TYR A 249 6.85 13.70 3.94
C TYR A 249 7.34 15.03 3.40
N MET A 250 7.93 15.89 4.24
CA MET A 250 8.51 17.16 3.80
C MET A 250 9.72 16.97 2.90
N ARG A 251 10.51 15.90 3.11
CA ARG A 251 11.63 15.54 2.23
C ARG A 251 11.13 15.06 0.87
N LEU A 252 10.06 14.26 0.85
CA LEU A 252 9.38 13.86 -0.36
C LEU A 252 8.88 15.07 -1.15
N LEU A 253 8.22 16.04 -0.51
CA LEU A 253 7.81 17.29 -1.17
C LEU A 253 9.00 18.08 -1.71
N LYS A 254 10.07 18.20 -0.92
CA LYS A 254 11.29 18.90 -1.34
C LYS A 254 11.91 18.25 -2.58
N LEU A 255 11.94 16.91 -2.64
CA LEU A 255 12.48 16.16 -3.78
C LEU A 255 11.80 16.57 -5.09
N HIS A 256 10.47 16.69 -5.10
CA HIS A 256 9.70 17.13 -6.28
C HIS A 256 10.03 18.55 -6.74
N VAL A 257 10.56 19.39 -5.83
CA VAL A 257 10.85 20.80 -6.10
C VAL A 257 12.31 21.03 -6.47
N SER A 258 13.26 20.32 -5.84
CA SER A 258 14.69 20.63 -5.94
C SER A 258 15.49 19.71 -6.85
N ASP A 259 15.01 18.49 -7.12
CA ASP A 259 15.75 17.53 -7.93
C ASP A 259 15.35 17.62 -9.41
N GLU A 260 16.31 17.90 -10.29
CA GLU A 260 16.05 18.13 -11.71
C GLU A 260 15.57 16.87 -12.43
N GLU A 261 16.12 15.69 -12.11
CA GLU A 261 15.68 14.42 -12.70
C GLU A 261 14.24 14.12 -12.30
N VAL A 262 13.91 14.27 -11.02
CA VAL A 262 12.54 14.06 -10.51
C VAL A 262 11.59 15.08 -11.11
N ARG A 263 11.97 16.37 -11.16
CA ARG A 263 11.14 17.41 -11.78
C ARG A 263 10.82 17.10 -13.23
N ASP A 264 11.78 16.66 -14.00
CA ASP A 264 11.56 16.34 -15.41
C ASP A 264 10.49 15.26 -15.60
N ILE A 265 10.42 14.26 -14.69
CA ILE A 265 9.35 13.24 -14.71
C ILE A 265 7.95 13.89 -14.67
N TYR A 266 7.75 14.93 -13.85
CA TYR A 266 6.48 15.61 -13.66
C TYR A 266 6.18 16.70 -14.70
N PHE A 267 7.20 17.38 -15.22
CA PHE A 267 7.01 18.56 -16.09
C PHE A 267 7.20 18.28 -17.58
N ARG A 268 7.81 17.14 -17.94
CA ARG A 268 7.96 16.75 -19.35
C ARG A 268 6.58 16.66 -20.03
N GLU A 269 6.52 17.14 -21.26
CA GLU A 269 5.35 16.95 -22.13
C GLU A 269 5.31 15.48 -22.57
N ARG A 270 4.25 14.76 -22.17
CA ARG A 270 4.15 13.31 -22.37
C ARG A 270 3.07 12.93 -23.38
N ILE A 271 2.11 13.82 -23.62
CA ILE A 271 1.01 13.60 -24.55
C ILE A 271 1.37 14.27 -25.87
N ALA A 272 1.35 13.50 -26.95
CA ALA A 272 1.62 14.01 -28.28
C ALA A 272 0.61 15.13 -28.65
N PRO A 273 1.02 16.17 -29.40
CA PRO A 273 0.13 17.28 -29.76
C PRO A 273 -1.17 16.85 -30.42
N GLU A 274 -1.14 15.80 -31.25
CA GLU A 274 -2.31 15.22 -31.91
C GLU A 274 -3.31 14.56 -30.94
N LYS A 275 -2.88 14.25 -29.71
CA LYS A 275 -3.73 13.79 -28.59
C LYS A 275 -4.10 14.94 -27.62
N GLY A 276 -3.85 16.18 -28.04
CA GLY A 276 -4.18 17.41 -27.31
C GLY A 276 -3.06 17.96 -26.41
N GLY A 277 -1.85 17.39 -26.44
CA GLY A 277 -0.69 17.91 -25.70
C GLY A 277 -0.79 17.78 -24.17
N GLY A 278 0.28 18.16 -23.46
CA GLY A 278 0.27 18.30 -22.00
C GLY A 278 1.02 17.22 -21.20
N THR A 279 0.90 17.34 -19.87
CA THR A 279 1.66 16.55 -18.89
C THR A 279 0.87 15.34 -18.39
N TRP A 280 1.46 14.59 -17.46
CA TRP A 280 0.84 13.42 -16.80
C TRP A 280 -0.52 13.72 -16.16
N ALA A 281 -0.81 14.98 -15.80
CA ALA A 281 -2.07 15.33 -15.13
C ALA A 281 -3.30 14.95 -15.98
N ARG A 282 -3.16 14.96 -17.32
CA ARG A 282 -4.22 14.57 -18.25
C ARG A 282 -4.41 13.06 -18.37
N TYR A 283 -3.54 12.24 -17.78
CA TYR A 283 -3.72 10.79 -17.73
C TYR A 283 -4.81 10.36 -16.77
N PHE A 284 -5.14 11.20 -15.80
CA PHE A 284 -6.07 10.86 -14.73
C PHE A 284 -7.33 11.71 -14.81
N VAL A 285 -8.44 11.14 -14.35
CA VAL A 285 -9.70 11.88 -14.20
C VAL A 285 -9.45 13.02 -13.24
N GLU A 286 -9.84 14.24 -13.63
CA GLU A 286 -9.67 15.43 -12.81
C GLU A 286 -10.33 15.25 -11.43
N GLY A 287 -9.61 15.59 -10.37
CA GLY A 287 -10.06 15.44 -8.98
C GLY A 287 -10.08 14.01 -8.44
N SER A 288 -9.66 13.00 -9.23
CA SER A 288 -9.63 11.60 -8.76
C SER A 288 -8.40 11.23 -7.92
N MET A 289 -7.37 12.08 -7.91
CA MET A 289 -6.17 11.88 -7.11
C MET A 289 -6.46 12.20 -5.64
N VAL A 290 -6.45 11.18 -4.79
CA VAL A 290 -6.74 11.29 -3.35
C VAL A 290 -5.58 10.71 -2.56
N ASP A 291 -5.17 11.40 -1.51
CA ASP A 291 -4.16 10.97 -0.55
C ASP A 291 -4.78 10.80 0.85
N VAL A 292 -4.54 9.67 1.48
CA VAL A 292 -4.86 9.42 2.89
C VAL A 292 -3.58 9.01 3.62
N ALA A 293 -3.36 9.52 4.83
CA ALA A 293 -2.22 9.16 5.66
C ALA A 293 -2.67 8.26 6.82
N LEU A 294 -2.02 7.11 6.94
CA LEU A 294 -2.36 6.04 7.86
C LEU A 294 -1.23 5.85 8.88
N THR A 295 -1.59 5.76 10.16
CA THR A 295 -0.67 5.36 11.23
C THR A 295 -1.06 4.01 11.79
N PRO A 296 -0.10 3.14 12.12
CA PRO A 296 -0.41 1.86 12.75
C PRO A 296 -1.28 2.06 13.99
N LEU A 297 -2.35 1.27 14.08
CA LEU A 297 -3.17 1.22 15.27
C LEU A 297 -2.29 0.74 16.43
N ARG A 298 -2.07 1.62 17.42
CA ARG A 298 -1.39 1.28 18.68
C ARG A 298 -2.20 0.28 19.45
#